data_AF-A0A9W6T3H9-F1
#
_entry.id   AF-A0A9W6T3H9-F1
#
_cell.length_a   1.000
_cell.length_b   1.000
_cell.length_c   1.000
_cell.angle_alpha   90.00
_cell.angle_beta   90.00
_cell.angle_gamma   90.00
#
_symmetry.space_group_name_H-M   'P 1'
#
loop_
_entity.id
_entity.type
_entity.pdbx_description
1 polymer ?
#
loop_
_entity_poly.entity_id
_entity_poly.type
_entity_poly.pdbx_seq_one_letter_code
_entity_poly.pdbx_strand_id
1 'polypeptide(L)'
;MGAADDTYYITTHEAALAVVATAMKKSRLRLDILIINSIIGAFLFSAGGMLDLMVQARNPGLVENYLGIISLLQGSVYSLGLFYVVIMGMELFNSNVLFFSVALMRGAVTFLDLIINWFVSFFVNLGATIFVVYVLNYCSGLTRDAYFVQGSIEIAAEKEKFTFVETFIKGINCNFFVSLAIYLQIMVKPIHVKLIMIYLPVFTFVSMGFSHVVADMYLIPAGLFNGAPFSWEIELT
;
A
#
# COMPACT_ATOMS: atom_id res chain seq x y z
N MET A 1 29.41 3.41 -26.98
CA MET A 1 28.21 3.04 -26.20
C MET A 1 27.21 4.16 -26.44
N GLY A 2 26.23 3.88 -27.30
CA GLY A 2 25.30 4.90 -27.81
C GLY A 2 24.47 5.51 -26.69
N ALA A 3 24.21 6.81 -26.80
CA ALA A 3 23.22 7.51 -26.01
C ALA A 3 21.90 6.74 -26.15
N ALA A 4 21.56 6.00 -25.09
CA ALA A 4 20.21 5.56 -24.85
C ALA A 4 19.30 6.77 -25.02
N ASP A 5 18.27 6.62 -25.83
CA ASP A 5 17.25 7.64 -26.08
C ASP A 5 16.62 8.10 -24.74
N ASP A 6 17.12 9.21 -24.18
CA ASP A 6 16.68 9.86 -22.93
C ASP A 6 15.19 10.25 -22.95
N THR A 7 14.49 10.00 -24.06
CA THR A 7 13.08 10.34 -24.26
C THR A 7 12.14 9.52 -23.39
N TYR A 8 12.49 8.29 -23.00
CA TYR A 8 11.56 7.36 -22.33
C TYR A 8 11.89 6.97 -20.89
N TYR A 9 13.17 6.94 -20.53
CA TYR A 9 13.63 6.58 -19.19
C TYR A 9 14.79 7.47 -18.73
N ILE A 10 15.00 7.51 -17.42
CA ILE A 10 16.13 8.18 -16.76
C ILE A 10 17.03 7.14 -16.10
N THR A 11 18.29 7.50 -15.89
CA THR A 11 19.27 6.65 -15.22
C THR A 11 18.91 6.42 -13.75
N THR A 12 19.48 5.38 -13.14
CA THR A 12 19.34 5.12 -11.70
C THR A 12 19.84 6.30 -10.86
N HIS A 13 20.94 6.93 -11.27
CA HIS A 13 21.46 8.12 -10.60
C HIS A 13 20.46 9.29 -10.63
N GLU A 14 19.85 9.57 -11.79
CA GLU A 14 18.83 10.61 -11.93
C GLU A 14 17.56 10.29 -11.15
N ALA A 15 17.13 9.02 -11.12
CA ALA A 15 16.00 8.60 -10.31
C ALA A 15 16.24 8.82 -8.81
N ALA A 16 17.47 8.55 -8.32
CA ALA A 16 17.84 8.84 -6.94
C ALA A 16 17.78 10.34 -6.62
N LEU A 17 18.16 11.21 -7.56
CA LEU A 17 17.99 12.66 -7.43
C LEU A 17 16.51 13.07 -7.46
N ALA A 18 15.71 12.46 -8.32
CA ALA A 18 14.28 12.72 -8.42
C ALA A 18 13.51 12.33 -7.15
N VAL A 19 13.91 11.25 -6.47
CA VAL A 19 13.37 10.87 -5.14
C VAL A 19 13.58 12.00 -4.13
N VAL A 20 14.79 12.57 -4.09
CA VAL A 20 15.14 13.67 -3.17
C VAL A 20 14.36 14.94 -3.53
N ALA A 21 14.30 15.30 -4.82
CA ALA A 21 13.53 16.45 -5.29
C ALA A 21 12.04 16.32 -4.96
N THR A 22 11.48 15.11 -5.06
CA THR A 22 10.09 14.82 -4.69
C THR A 22 9.86 15.03 -3.20
N ALA A 23 10.78 14.57 -2.35
CA ALA A 23 10.71 14.77 -0.91
C ALA A 23 10.77 16.27 -0.54
N MET A 24 11.66 17.04 -1.17
CA MET A 24 11.75 18.50 -0.96
C MET A 24 10.46 19.23 -1.37
N LYS A 25 9.78 18.76 -2.43
CA LYS A 25 8.47 19.29 -2.82
C LYS A 25 7.40 18.93 -1.78
N LYS A 26 7.39 17.69 -1.31
CA LYS A 26 6.44 17.17 -0.31
C LYS A 26 6.60 17.83 1.06
N SER A 27 7.83 18.13 1.50
CA SER A 27 8.08 18.80 2.79
C SER A 27 7.56 20.23 2.84
N ARG A 28 7.37 20.88 1.68
CA ARG A 28 6.84 22.25 1.57
C ARG A 28 5.33 22.31 1.39
N LEU A 29 4.64 21.16 1.38
CA LEU A 29 3.19 21.14 1.32
C LEU A 29 2.61 21.79 2.57
N ARG A 30 1.58 22.61 2.36
CA ARG A 30 0.75 23.07 3.48
C ARG A 30 0.02 21.87 4.09
N LEU A 31 -0.24 21.94 5.39
CA LEU A 31 -0.83 20.82 6.14
C LEU A 31 -2.21 20.42 5.61
N ASP A 32 -3.03 21.38 5.18
CA ASP A 32 -4.33 21.14 4.56
C ASP A 32 -4.23 20.32 3.27
N ILE A 33 -3.26 20.66 2.40
CA ILE A 33 -3.01 19.92 1.15
C ILE A 33 -2.50 18.51 1.46
N LEU A 34 -1.59 18.38 2.43
CA LEU A 34 -1.08 17.07 2.86
C LEU A 34 -2.24 16.17 3.35
N ILE A 35 -3.13 16.70 4.18
CA ILE A 35 -4.31 15.98 4.67
C ILE A 35 -5.21 15.56 3.50
N ILE A 36 -5.58 16.48 2.61
CA ILE A 36 -6.45 16.17 1.46
C ILE A 36 -5.82 15.10 0.57
N ASN A 37 -4.53 15.24 0.24
CA ASN A 37 -3.82 14.26 -0.58
C ASN A 37 -3.73 12.89 0.11
N SER A 38 -3.60 12.85 1.43
CA SER A 38 -3.61 11.59 2.20
C SER A 38 -4.99 10.94 2.26
N ILE A 39 -6.07 11.72 2.33
CA ILE A 39 -7.45 11.20 2.26
C ILE A 39 -7.67 10.56 0.88
N ILE A 40 -7.37 11.29 -0.20
CA ILE A 40 -7.56 10.78 -1.56
C ILE A 40 -6.64 9.58 -1.80
N GLY A 41 -5.41 9.63 -1.31
CA GLY A 41 -4.46 8.51 -1.37
C GLY A 41 -5.02 7.23 -0.74
N ALA A 42 -5.63 7.35 0.44
CA ALA A 42 -6.28 6.21 1.11
C ALA A 42 -7.48 5.66 0.32
N PHE A 43 -8.32 6.52 -0.25
CA PHE A 43 -9.46 6.09 -1.07
C PHE A 43 -9.01 5.32 -2.32
N LEU A 44 -8.02 5.85 -3.03
CA LEU A 44 -7.45 5.22 -4.22
C LEU A 44 -6.76 3.90 -3.89
N PHE A 45 -5.99 3.86 -2.80
CA PHE A 45 -5.30 2.65 -2.36
C PHE A 45 -6.28 1.56 -1.90
N SER A 46 -7.37 1.95 -1.24
CA SER A 46 -8.42 1.02 -0.78
C SER A 46 -9.09 0.26 -1.92
N ALA A 47 -9.06 0.76 -3.16
CA ALA A 47 -9.55 0.01 -4.33
C ALA A 47 -8.79 -1.33 -4.51
N GLY A 48 -7.50 -1.37 -4.19
CA GLY A 48 -6.72 -2.61 -4.18
C GLY A 48 -7.24 -3.60 -3.12
N GLY A 49 -7.48 -3.12 -1.89
CA GLY A 49 -8.05 -3.92 -0.80
C GLY A 49 -9.48 -4.42 -1.07
N MET A 50 -10.31 -3.64 -1.76
CA MET A 50 -11.64 -4.06 -2.20
C MET A 50 -11.57 -5.24 -3.18
N LEU A 51 -10.66 -5.17 -4.16
CA LEU A 51 -10.48 -6.22 -5.16
C LEU A 51 -9.86 -7.48 -4.53
N ASP A 52 -8.89 -7.31 -3.64
CA ASP A 52 -8.26 -8.39 -2.88
C ASP A 52 -9.28 -9.19 -2.06
N LEU A 53 -10.12 -8.48 -1.30
CA LEU A 53 -11.22 -9.08 -0.54
C LEU A 53 -12.24 -9.75 -1.46
N MET A 54 -12.57 -9.16 -2.62
CA MET A 54 -13.50 -9.77 -3.57
C MET A 54 -12.95 -11.09 -4.13
N VAL A 55 -11.66 -11.16 -4.46
CA VAL A 55 -10.99 -12.37 -4.93
C VAL A 55 -11.06 -13.47 -3.88
N GLN A 56 -10.81 -13.16 -2.60
CA GLN A 56 -10.96 -14.12 -1.51
C GLN A 56 -12.43 -14.56 -1.33
N ALA A 57 -13.32 -13.59 -1.12
CA ALA A 57 -14.70 -13.82 -0.71
C ALA A 57 -15.52 -14.63 -1.72
N ARG A 58 -15.39 -14.31 -3.01
CA ARG A 58 -16.27 -14.89 -4.05
C ARG A 58 -15.77 -16.19 -4.68
N ASN A 59 -14.66 -16.75 -4.18
CA ASN A 59 -14.06 -17.95 -4.76
C ASN A 59 -13.74 -19.03 -3.70
N PRO A 60 -14.68 -19.43 -2.82
CA PRO A 60 -14.40 -20.36 -1.73
C PRO A 60 -13.83 -21.70 -2.22
N GLY A 61 -14.33 -22.25 -3.33
CA GLY A 61 -13.81 -23.49 -3.89
C GLY A 61 -12.36 -23.39 -4.40
N LEU A 62 -11.90 -22.19 -4.80
CA LEU A 62 -10.50 -21.96 -5.15
C LEU A 62 -9.63 -21.74 -3.91
N VAL A 63 -10.18 -21.10 -2.86
CA VAL A 63 -9.48 -20.92 -1.58
C VAL A 63 -9.16 -22.29 -0.96
N GLU A 64 -10.11 -23.23 -0.97
CA GLU A 64 -9.94 -24.56 -0.39
C GLU A 64 -8.94 -25.44 -1.15
N ASN A 65 -8.95 -25.38 -2.48
CA ASN A 65 -8.21 -26.33 -3.31
C ASN A 65 -6.94 -25.74 -3.98
N TYR A 66 -6.87 -24.42 -4.12
CA TYR A 66 -5.88 -23.73 -4.96
C TYR A 66 -5.44 -22.38 -4.38
N LEU A 67 -5.03 -22.36 -3.11
CA LEU A 67 -4.61 -21.14 -2.40
C LEU A 67 -3.57 -20.31 -3.18
N GLY A 68 -2.61 -20.97 -3.83
CA GLY A 68 -1.59 -20.28 -4.64
C GLY A 68 -2.18 -19.49 -5.81
N ILE A 69 -3.27 -19.96 -6.43
CA ILE A 69 -3.95 -19.22 -7.51
C ILE A 69 -4.62 -17.97 -6.94
N ILE A 70 -5.26 -18.08 -5.77
CA ILE A 70 -5.87 -16.94 -5.08
C ILE A 70 -4.82 -15.88 -4.76
N SER A 71 -3.67 -16.26 -4.19
CA SER A 71 -2.59 -15.31 -3.86
C SER A 71 -2.05 -14.59 -5.10
N LEU A 72 -1.90 -15.28 -6.23
CA LEU A 72 -1.46 -14.66 -7.49
C LEU A 72 -2.52 -13.70 -8.07
N LEU A 73 -3.81 -14.05 -7.96
CA LEU A 73 -4.91 -13.19 -8.39
C LEU A 73 -5.01 -11.93 -7.51
N GLN A 74 -4.89 -12.10 -6.19
CA GLN A 74 -4.80 -11.02 -5.22
C GLN A 74 -3.65 -10.07 -5.57
N GLY A 75 -2.43 -10.59 -5.77
CA GLY A 75 -1.29 -9.76 -6.16
C GLY A 75 -1.47 -9.03 -7.49
N SER A 76 -2.16 -9.64 -8.44
CA SER A 76 -2.46 -9.03 -9.73
C SER A 76 -3.39 -7.81 -9.57
N VAL A 77 -4.50 -7.96 -8.84
CA VAL A 77 -5.50 -6.89 -8.70
C VAL A 77 -5.08 -5.80 -7.72
N TYR A 78 -4.31 -6.14 -6.68
CA TYR A 78 -3.89 -5.19 -5.64
C TYR A 78 -3.01 -4.07 -6.22
N SER A 79 -2.23 -4.38 -7.26
CA SER A 79 -1.34 -3.47 -7.97
C SER A 79 -2.03 -2.19 -8.48
N LEU A 80 -3.34 -2.26 -8.75
CA LEU A 80 -4.13 -1.11 -9.20
C LEU A 80 -4.24 -0.01 -8.13
N GLY A 81 -4.31 -0.37 -6.84
CA GLY A 81 -4.40 0.60 -5.75
C GLY A 81 -3.19 1.53 -5.71
N LEU A 82 -1.97 0.98 -5.72
CA LEU A 82 -0.75 1.78 -5.74
C LEU A 82 -0.58 2.56 -7.05
N PHE A 83 -0.98 1.97 -8.19
CA PHE A 83 -0.95 2.66 -9.48
C PHE A 83 -1.79 3.95 -9.46
N TYR A 84 -3.02 3.91 -8.94
CA TYR A 84 -3.88 5.09 -8.85
C TYR A 84 -3.25 6.19 -7.98
N VAL A 85 -2.74 5.82 -6.80
CA VAL A 85 -2.07 6.78 -5.90
C VAL A 85 -0.91 7.48 -6.58
N VAL A 86 -0.05 6.72 -7.27
CA VAL A 86 1.16 7.25 -7.91
C VAL A 86 0.82 8.15 -9.09
N ILE A 87 -0.07 7.73 -9.98
CA ILE A 87 -0.43 8.51 -11.17
C ILE A 87 -1.18 9.80 -10.79
N MET A 88 -2.00 9.75 -9.76
CA MET A 88 -2.70 10.94 -9.24
C MET A 88 -1.79 11.81 -8.37
N GLY A 89 -0.59 11.35 -8.00
CA GLY A 89 0.37 12.11 -7.19
C GLY A 89 -0.09 12.31 -5.74
N MET A 90 -0.85 11.36 -5.19
CA MET A 90 -1.42 11.43 -3.85
C MET A 90 -0.45 10.94 -2.77
N GLU A 91 -0.74 11.24 -1.50
CA GLU A 91 0.14 10.94 -0.37
C GLU A 91 -0.21 9.57 0.24
N LEU A 92 0.80 8.71 0.36
CA LEU A 92 0.69 7.40 0.99
C LEU A 92 1.88 7.17 1.90
N PHE A 93 1.63 6.78 3.15
CA PHE A 93 2.65 6.63 4.18
C PHE A 93 3.87 5.80 3.72
N ASN A 94 3.65 4.60 3.18
CA ASN A 94 4.74 3.69 2.81
C ASN A 94 5.69 4.27 1.74
N SER A 95 5.17 4.97 0.73
CA SER A 95 6.03 5.61 -0.28
C SER A 95 6.78 6.82 0.29
N ASN A 96 6.17 7.54 1.23
CA ASN A 96 6.81 8.64 1.94
C ASN A 96 7.98 8.20 2.84
N VAL A 97 7.99 6.94 3.32
CA VAL A 97 9.15 6.38 4.01
C VAL A 97 10.40 6.40 3.11
N LEU A 98 10.28 6.00 1.83
CA LEU A 98 11.39 6.10 0.87
C LEU A 98 11.83 7.54 0.65
N PHE A 99 10.88 8.42 0.29
CA PHE A 99 11.18 9.81 -0.06
C PHE A 99 11.89 10.56 1.07
N PHE A 100 11.31 10.55 2.27
CA PHE A 100 11.84 11.33 3.39
C PHE A 100 13.09 10.71 4.01
N SER A 101 13.22 9.38 4.05
CA SER A 101 14.45 8.75 4.57
C SER A 101 15.66 9.10 3.71
N VAL A 102 15.53 8.96 2.38
CA VAL A 102 16.62 9.28 1.44
C VAL A 102 16.94 10.77 1.47
N ALA A 103 15.93 11.64 1.52
CA ALA A 103 16.14 13.08 1.56
C ALA A 103 16.77 13.56 2.87
N LEU A 104 16.40 12.97 4.01
CA LEU A 104 17.02 13.27 5.31
C LEU A 104 18.50 12.86 5.31
N MET A 105 18.82 11.65 4.82
CA MET A 105 20.20 11.18 4.72
C MET A 105 21.07 12.04 3.78
N ARG A 106 20.45 12.71 2.81
CA ARG A 106 21.13 13.67 1.93
C ARG A 106 21.10 15.12 2.42
N GLY A 107 20.55 15.39 3.60
CA GLY A 107 20.44 16.74 4.16
C GLY A 107 19.50 17.68 3.39
N ALA A 108 18.59 17.13 2.59
CA ALA A 108 17.68 17.90 1.74
C ALA A 108 16.36 18.32 2.45
N VAL A 109 16.02 17.63 3.55
CA VAL A 109 14.87 17.93 4.42
C VAL A 109 15.29 17.82 5.88
N THR A 110 14.57 18.48 6.78
CA THR A 110 14.84 18.41 8.22
C THR A 110 14.21 17.16 8.84
N PHE A 111 14.68 16.78 10.03
CA PHE A 111 14.07 15.70 10.80
C PHE A 111 12.61 16.01 11.19
N LEU A 112 12.30 17.29 11.42
CA LEU A 112 10.94 17.74 11.72
C LEU A 112 10.01 17.55 10.51
N ASP A 113 10.48 17.89 9.30
CA ASP A 113 9.70 17.68 8.06
C ASP A 113 9.33 16.20 7.88
N LEU A 114 10.27 15.30 8.18
CA LEU A 114 10.05 13.85 8.14
C LEU A 114 8.97 13.42 9.13
N ILE A 115 9.08 13.82 10.40
CA ILE A 115 8.11 13.43 11.43
C ILE A 115 6.71 13.96 11.09
N ILE A 116 6.59 15.23 10.68
CA ILE A 116 5.29 15.82 10.32
C ILE A 116 4.67 15.03 9.17
N ASN A 117 5.42 14.77 8.11
CA ASN A 117 4.87 14.05 6.96
C ASN A 117 4.47 12.61 7.32
N TRP A 118 5.34 11.87 8.02
CA TRP A 118 5.06 10.49 8.42
C TRP A 118 3.87 10.39 9.35
N PHE A 119 3.80 11.24 10.37
CA PHE A 119 2.72 11.25 11.33
C PHE A 119 1.38 11.59 10.65
N VAL A 120 1.32 12.69 9.90
CA VAL A 120 0.09 13.14 9.24
C VAL A 120 -0.37 12.10 8.21
N SER A 121 0.53 11.65 7.32
CA SER A 121 0.14 10.68 6.29
C SER A 121 -0.32 9.36 6.89
N PHE A 122 0.35 8.84 7.94
CA PHE A 122 -0.06 7.61 8.61
C PHE A 122 -1.48 7.70 9.21
N PHE A 123 -1.73 8.70 10.05
CA PHE A 123 -3.01 8.80 10.77
C PHE A 123 -4.17 9.20 9.84
N VAL A 124 -3.91 10.06 8.86
CA VAL A 124 -4.93 10.42 7.87
C VAL A 124 -5.22 9.25 6.94
N ASN A 125 -4.21 8.50 6.50
CA ASN A 125 -4.44 7.27 5.71
C ASN A 125 -5.24 6.25 6.53
N LEU A 126 -4.92 6.04 7.81
CA LEU A 126 -5.68 5.15 8.69
C LEU A 126 -7.16 5.57 8.80
N GLY A 127 -7.41 6.83 9.16
CA GLY A 127 -8.78 7.33 9.35
C GLY A 127 -9.60 7.30 8.06
N ALA A 128 -9.01 7.71 6.94
CA ALA A 128 -9.68 7.70 5.65
C ALA A 128 -9.95 6.27 5.13
N THR A 129 -9.02 5.33 5.35
CA THR A 129 -9.25 3.93 5.00
C THR A 129 -10.36 3.31 5.86
N ILE A 130 -10.38 3.57 7.18
CA ILE A 130 -11.48 3.12 8.06
C ILE A 130 -12.82 3.70 7.58
N PHE A 131 -12.84 4.97 7.17
CA PHE A 131 -14.05 5.58 6.58
C PHE A 131 -14.51 4.82 5.33
N VAL A 132 -13.59 4.46 4.43
CA VAL A 132 -13.91 3.68 3.23
C VAL A 132 -14.48 2.31 3.60
N VAL A 133 -13.81 1.57 4.49
CA VAL A 133 -14.24 0.23 4.91
C VAL A 133 -15.61 0.28 5.59
N TYR A 134 -15.81 1.20 6.54
CA TYR A 134 -17.04 1.24 7.31
C TYR A 134 -18.18 1.93 6.56
N VAL A 135 -17.99 3.18 6.13
CA VAL A 135 -19.08 3.98 5.57
C VAL A 135 -19.38 3.59 4.13
N LEU A 136 -18.35 3.44 3.29
CA LEU A 136 -18.58 3.19 1.86
C LEU A 136 -18.87 1.72 1.56
N ASN A 137 -18.26 0.78 2.30
CA ASN A 137 -18.38 -0.65 2.00
C ASN A 137 -19.35 -1.38 2.94
N TYR A 138 -19.22 -1.20 4.25
CA TYR A 138 -20.08 -1.90 5.21
C TYR A 138 -21.49 -1.30 5.28
N CYS A 139 -21.62 0.02 5.46
CA CYS A 139 -22.92 0.69 5.56
C CYS A 139 -23.71 0.70 4.24
N SER A 140 -23.02 0.61 3.08
CA SER A 140 -23.68 0.43 1.78
C SER A 140 -24.26 -0.98 1.59
N GLY A 141 -23.91 -1.93 2.47
CA GLY A 141 -24.32 -3.33 2.37
C GLY A 141 -23.42 -4.18 1.48
N LEU A 142 -22.42 -3.60 0.79
CA LEU A 142 -21.54 -4.33 -0.12
C LEU A 142 -20.79 -5.47 0.57
N THR A 143 -20.20 -5.20 1.74
CA THR A 143 -19.39 -6.19 2.48
C THR A 143 -20.16 -6.98 3.53
N ARG A 144 -21.50 -6.82 3.59
CA ARG A 144 -22.39 -7.55 4.51
C ARG A 144 -22.99 -8.82 3.90
N ASP A 145 -22.75 -9.05 2.62
CA ASP A 145 -23.06 -10.32 1.97
C ASP A 145 -22.28 -11.48 2.62
N ALA A 146 -22.88 -12.66 2.71
CA ALA A 146 -22.32 -13.78 3.47
C ALA A 146 -20.91 -14.18 3.01
N TYR A 147 -20.64 -14.12 1.71
CA TYR A 147 -19.33 -14.41 1.15
C TYR A 147 -18.28 -13.36 1.58
N PHE A 148 -18.63 -12.08 1.55
CA PHE A 148 -17.73 -11.00 1.97
C PHE A 148 -17.47 -11.01 3.47
N VAL A 149 -18.47 -11.33 4.27
CA VAL A 149 -18.32 -11.54 5.72
C VAL A 149 -17.30 -12.63 5.97
N GLN A 150 -17.52 -13.82 5.40
CA GLN A 150 -16.61 -14.95 5.57
C GLN A 150 -15.18 -14.63 5.09
N GLY A 151 -15.02 -14.16 3.85
CA GLY A 151 -13.70 -13.86 3.29
C GLY A 151 -12.94 -12.78 4.06
N SER A 152 -13.64 -11.79 4.62
CA SER A 152 -13.00 -10.74 5.43
C SER A 152 -12.52 -11.27 6.79
N ILE A 153 -13.25 -12.20 7.40
CA ILE A 153 -12.86 -12.86 8.65
C ILE A 153 -11.65 -13.77 8.40
N GLU A 154 -11.65 -14.53 7.31
CA GLU A 154 -10.51 -15.38 6.92
C GLU A 154 -9.22 -14.57 6.70
N ILE A 155 -9.30 -13.44 5.98
CA ILE A 155 -8.15 -12.56 5.78
C ILE A 155 -7.63 -12.00 7.11
N ALA A 156 -8.53 -11.56 8.00
CA ALA A 156 -8.13 -11.05 9.31
C ALA A 156 -7.43 -12.13 10.14
N ALA A 157 -7.97 -13.35 10.16
CA ALA A 157 -7.38 -14.48 10.87
C ALA A 157 -5.99 -14.86 10.32
N GLU A 158 -5.81 -14.87 8.99
CA GLU A 158 -4.50 -15.10 8.36
C GLU A 158 -3.47 -14.02 8.72
N LYS A 159 -3.91 -12.77 8.89
CA LYS A 159 -3.04 -11.66 9.30
C LYS A 159 -2.63 -11.74 10.77
N GLU A 160 -3.54 -12.18 11.64
CA GLU A 160 -3.31 -12.29 13.09
C GLU A 160 -2.51 -13.55 13.49
N LYS A 161 -2.32 -14.51 12.58
CA LYS A 161 -1.58 -15.75 12.84
C LYS A 161 -0.09 -15.54 13.16
N PHE A 162 0.50 -14.43 12.73
CA PHE A 162 1.95 -14.19 12.82
C PHE A 162 2.31 -13.45 14.10
N THR A 163 3.46 -13.80 14.70
CA THR A 163 3.97 -13.07 15.86
C THR A 163 4.36 -11.64 15.48
N PHE A 164 4.60 -10.79 16.49
CA PHE A 164 5.07 -9.42 16.26
C PHE A 164 6.36 -9.40 15.43
N VAL A 165 7.33 -10.28 15.73
CA VAL A 165 8.64 -10.32 15.05
C VAL A 165 8.47 -10.76 13.60
N GLU A 166 7.66 -11.78 13.34
CA GLU A 166 7.36 -12.25 11.99
C GLU A 166 6.66 -11.15 11.17
N THR A 167 5.65 -10.49 11.75
CA THR A 167 4.94 -9.39 11.12
C THR A 167 5.87 -8.21 10.82
N PHE A 168 6.79 -7.89 11.73
CA PHE A 168 7.79 -6.85 11.54
C PHE A 168 8.73 -7.16 10.37
N ILE A 169 9.27 -8.38 10.29
CA ILE A 169 10.14 -8.82 9.19
C ILE A 169 9.38 -8.81 7.85
N LYS A 170 8.12 -9.29 7.85
CA LYS A 170 7.24 -9.21 6.68
C LYS A 170 7.01 -7.75 6.25
N GLY A 171 6.87 -6.84 7.21
CA GLY A 171 6.78 -5.39 6.97
C GLY A 171 8.02 -4.79 6.31
N ILE A 172 9.23 -5.19 6.74
CA ILE A 172 10.48 -4.74 6.11
C ILE A 172 10.54 -5.19 4.64
N ASN A 173 10.26 -6.47 4.39
CA ASN A 173 10.26 -7.01 3.03
C ASN A 173 9.21 -6.34 2.15
N CYS A 174 7.99 -6.13 2.68
CA CYS A 174 6.96 -5.41 1.97
C CYS A 174 7.42 -3.99 1.57
N ASN A 175 7.95 -3.22 2.52
CA ASN A 175 8.34 -1.84 2.24
C ASN A 175 9.54 -1.74 1.30
N PHE A 176 10.41 -2.77 1.25
CA PHE A 176 11.44 -2.88 0.22
C PHE A 176 10.82 -2.93 -1.19
N PHE A 177 9.84 -3.81 -1.42
CA PHE A 177 9.17 -3.93 -2.72
C PHE A 177 8.33 -2.70 -3.07
N VAL A 178 7.67 -2.06 -2.08
CA VAL A 178 6.97 -0.78 -2.30
C VAL A 178 7.97 0.30 -2.72
N SER A 179 9.10 0.40 -2.03
CA SER A 179 10.16 1.36 -2.38
C SER A 179 10.72 1.08 -3.77
N LEU A 180 10.89 -0.19 -4.13
CA LEU A 180 11.31 -0.60 -5.47
C LEU A 180 10.29 -0.19 -6.54
N ALA A 181 8.98 -0.40 -6.32
CA ALA A 181 7.92 0.05 -7.24
C ALA A 181 7.96 1.56 -7.47
N ILE A 182 8.10 2.34 -6.39
CA ILE A 182 8.19 3.80 -6.48
C ILE A 182 9.46 4.23 -7.21
N TYR A 183 10.59 3.57 -6.96
CA TYR A 183 11.85 3.89 -7.63
C TYR A 183 11.80 3.56 -9.13
N LEU A 184 11.32 2.36 -9.51
CA LEU A 184 11.21 1.92 -10.90
C LEU A 184 10.24 2.79 -11.70
N GLN A 185 9.10 3.20 -11.13
CA GLN A 185 8.15 4.06 -11.85
C GLN A 185 8.68 5.49 -12.05
N ILE A 186 9.58 5.99 -11.17
CA ILE A 186 10.26 7.28 -11.37
C ILE A 186 11.21 7.20 -12.56
N MET A 187 11.81 6.04 -12.80
CA MET A 187 12.75 5.83 -13.90
C MET A 187 12.10 5.94 -15.28
N VAL A 188 10.78 5.78 -15.41
CA VAL A 188 10.10 5.70 -16.70
C VAL A 188 9.07 6.83 -16.86
N LYS A 189 8.89 7.32 -18.09
CA LYS A 189 7.95 8.41 -18.39
C LYS A 189 6.54 7.94 -18.80
N PRO A 190 6.37 6.96 -19.71
CA PRO A 190 5.03 6.59 -20.20
C PRO A 190 4.17 5.90 -19.14
N ILE A 191 2.89 6.29 -19.05
CA ILE A 191 1.95 5.78 -18.02
C ILE A 191 1.78 4.26 -18.09
N HIS A 192 1.69 3.69 -19.30
CA HIS A 192 1.55 2.24 -19.48
C HIS A 192 2.79 1.47 -19.00
N VAL A 193 3.99 2.04 -19.11
CA VAL A 193 5.23 1.44 -18.57
C VAL A 193 5.27 1.61 -17.05
N LYS A 194 4.82 2.76 -16.51
CA LYS A 194 4.67 2.96 -15.06
C LYS A 194 3.76 1.91 -14.43
N LEU A 195 2.65 1.56 -15.09
CA LEU A 195 1.76 0.49 -14.64
C LEU A 195 2.55 -0.81 -14.44
N ILE A 196 3.34 -1.23 -15.43
CA ILE A 196 4.13 -2.46 -15.36
C ILE A 196 5.20 -2.38 -14.26
N MET A 197 5.90 -1.24 -14.15
CA MET A 197 6.94 -1.03 -13.13
C MET A 197 6.40 -1.02 -11.69
N ILE A 198 5.16 -0.60 -11.49
CA ILE A 198 4.46 -0.68 -10.21
C ILE A 198 3.91 -2.09 -9.99
N TYR A 199 3.34 -2.68 -11.04
CA TYR A 199 2.71 -3.99 -11.00
C TYR A 199 3.68 -5.08 -10.54
N LEU A 200 4.88 -5.15 -11.12
CA LEU A 200 5.79 -6.27 -10.85
C LEU A 200 6.16 -6.39 -9.35
N PRO A 201 6.63 -5.34 -8.65
CA PRO A 201 6.97 -5.47 -7.24
C PRO A 201 5.74 -5.65 -6.35
N VAL A 202 4.60 -5.03 -6.68
CA VAL A 202 3.36 -5.19 -5.90
C VAL A 202 2.82 -6.61 -6.01
N PHE A 203 2.76 -7.13 -7.24
CA PHE A 203 2.44 -8.53 -7.50
C PHE A 203 3.31 -9.47 -6.67
N THR A 204 4.63 -9.23 -6.60
CA THR A 204 5.53 -10.06 -5.79
C THR A 204 5.19 -10.03 -4.31
N PHE A 205 5.11 -8.85 -3.66
CA PHE A 205 4.94 -8.83 -2.21
C PHE A 205 3.56 -9.28 -1.74
N VAL A 206 2.52 -9.01 -2.55
CA VAL A 206 1.14 -9.41 -2.22
C VAL A 206 0.97 -10.91 -2.43
N SER A 207 1.47 -11.47 -3.55
CA SER A 207 1.39 -12.91 -3.80
C SER A 207 2.17 -13.73 -2.76
N MET A 208 3.23 -13.15 -2.18
CA MET A 208 4.00 -13.76 -1.08
C MET A 208 3.36 -13.56 0.29
N GLY A 209 2.27 -12.79 0.41
CA GLY A 209 1.56 -12.56 1.66
C GLY A 209 2.34 -11.71 2.68
N PHE A 210 3.17 -10.77 2.23
CA PHE A 210 3.84 -9.82 3.14
C PHE A 210 2.84 -8.84 3.79
N SER A 211 3.20 -8.32 4.97
CA SER A 211 2.36 -7.39 5.73
C SER A 211 2.64 -5.96 5.28
N HIS A 212 1.60 -5.26 4.86
CA HIS A 212 1.71 -3.90 4.34
C HIS A 212 0.85 -2.98 5.21
N VAL A 213 1.48 -2.09 5.97
CA VAL A 213 0.81 -1.22 6.95
C VAL A 213 -0.50 -0.61 6.43
N VAL A 214 -0.48 0.11 5.29
CA VAL A 214 -1.71 0.75 4.77
C VAL A 214 -2.71 -0.23 4.14
N ALA A 215 -2.28 -1.44 3.79
CA ALA A 215 -3.18 -2.49 3.29
C ALA A 215 -3.92 -3.11 4.45
N ASP A 216 -3.20 -3.36 5.53
CA ASP A 216 -3.71 -3.92 6.77
C ASP A 216 -4.68 -2.93 7.45
N MET A 217 -4.49 -1.61 7.25
CA MET A 217 -5.49 -0.57 7.59
C MET A 217 -6.85 -0.77 6.91
N TYR A 218 -6.92 -1.49 5.78
CA TYR A 218 -8.17 -1.85 5.12
C TYR A 218 -8.63 -3.27 5.50
N LEU A 219 -7.73 -4.25 5.35
CA LEU A 219 -8.06 -5.67 5.44
C LEU A 219 -8.44 -6.10 6.87
N ILE A 220 -7.72 -5.61 7.89
CA ILE A 220 -8.02 -5.96 9.28
C ILE A 220 -9.36 -5.34 9.72
N PRO A 221 -9.61 -4.02 9.56
CA PRO A 221 -10.92 -3.45 9.89
C PRO A 221 -12.09 -4.08 9.12
N ALA A 222 -11.89 -4.52 7.87
CA ALA A 222 -12.93 -5.19 7.11
C ALA A 222 -13.40 -6.49 7.79
N GLY A 223 -12.48 -7.30 8.31
CA GLY A 223 -12.81 -8.48 9.11
C GLY A 223 -13.42 -8.12 10.46
N LEU A 224 -12.86 -7.13 11.16
CA LEU A 224 -13.34 -6.70 12.48
C LEU A 224 -14.80 -6.20 12.45
N PHE A 225 -15.18 -5.37 11.47
CA PHE A 225 -16.57 -4.92 11.35
C PHE A 225 -17.54 -6.04 10.96
N ASN A 226 -17.03 -7.12 10.38
CA ASN A 226 -17.79 -8.33 10.05
C ASN A 226 -17.76 -9.40 11.15
N GLY A 227 -17.12 -9.12 12.30
CA GLY A 227 -17.17 -9.99 13.48
C GLY A 227 -15.98 -10.92 13.66
N ALA A 228 -14.83 -10.65 13.03
CA ALA A 228 -13.59 -11.36 13.32
C ALA A 228 -13.24 -11.23 14.82
N PRO A 229 -12.83 -12.31 15.50
CA PRO A 229 -12.44 -12.27 16.90
C PRO A 229 -11.20 -11.38 17.07
N PHE A 230 -11.20 -10.52 18.10
CA PHE A 230 -10.08 -9.63 18.37
C PHE A 230 -9.12 -10.30 19.35
N SER A 231 -7.92 -10.69 18.91
CA SER A 231 -6.84 -11.13 19.81
C SER A 231 -5.96 -9.94 20.22
N TRP A 232 -5.96 -9.58 21.51
CA TRP A 232 -4.99 -8.62 22.09
C TRP A 232 -3.73 -9.32 22.62
N GLU A 233 -3.56 -10.62 22.39
CA GLU A 233 -2.44 -11.38 22.93
C GLU A 233 -1.22 -11.17 22.04
N ILE A 234 -0.40 -10.18 22.41
CA ILE A 234 0.97 -10.07 21.92
C ILE A 234 1.75 -11.23 22.54
N GLU A 235 1.68 -12.43 21.96
CA GLU A 235 2.61 -13.51 22.27
C GLU A 235 4.00 -13.07 21.80
N LEU A 236 4.79 -12.51 22.71
CA LEU A 236 6.19 -12.12 22.51
C LEU A 236 7.15 -13.32 22.56
N THR A 237 6.69 -14.53 22.23
CA THR A 237 7.52 -15.74 22.26
C THR A 237 8.21 -16.00 20.93
#